data_AF-A0A7S4Q525-F1
#
_entry.id   AF-A0A7S4Q525-F1
#
_cell.length_a   1.000
_cell.length_b   1.000
_cell.length_c   1.000
_cell.angle_alpha   90.00
_cell.angle_beta   90.00
_cell.angle_gamma   90.00
#
_symmetry.space_group_name_H-M   'P 1'
#
loop_
_entity.id
_entity.type
_entity.pdbx_description
1 polymer ?
#
loop_
_entity_poly.entity_id
_entity_poly.type
_entity_poly.pdbx_seq_one_letter_code
_entity_poly.pdbx_strand_id
1 'polypeptide(L)'
;MASLSETNETKDICSAQWLLLWTTAAYAPEHPAKDEQAALDTFFGKFQDLCREGPYANCFKQALQDFGRPSVASRRELMLWLCMAENRCLKQAGLPTKRCRYTELMGRWRYPDGYL
;
A
#
# COMPACT_ATOMS: atom_id res chain seq x y z
N MET A 1 3.17 26.95 -0.56
CA MET A 1 2.32 26.09 -1.41
C MET A 1 1.56 25.19 -0.46
N ALA A 2 0.27 25.46 -0.25
CA ALA A 2 -0.56 24.65 0.63
C ALA A 2 -0.55 23.21 0.12
N SER A 3 -0.03 22.28 0.92
CA SER A 3 -0.18 20.86 0.65
C SER A 3 -1.68 20.60 0.66
N LEU A 4 -2.25 20.24 -0.49
CA LEU A 4 -3.56 19.58 -0.53
C LEU A 4 -3.43 18.41 0.44
N SER A 5 -4.07 18.49 1.61
CA SER A 5 -4.00 17.43 2.61
C SER A 5 -4.52 16.17 1.94
N GLU A 6 -3.63 15.21 1.70
CA GLU A 6 -4.03 13.91 1.18
C GLU A 6 -4.99 13.28 2.20
N THR A 7 -6.25 13.11 1.80
CA THR A 7 -7.30 12.51 2.63
C THR A 7 -7.27 10.97 2.51
N ASN A 8 -7.62 10.29 3.60
CA ASN A 8 -7.87 8.84 3.61
C ASN A 8 -9.34 8.49 3.32
N GLU A 9 -10.18 9.48 2.98
CA GLU A 9 -11.57 9.27 2.57
C GLU A 9 -11.65 8.37 1.32
N THR A 10 -12.33 7.23 1.47
CA THR A 10 -12.56 6.28 0.38
C THR A 10 -13.67 6.79 -0.52
N LYS A 11 -13.40 6.95 -1.81
CA LYS A 11 -14.37 7.44 -2.81
C LYS A 11 -14.96 6.33 -3.66
N ASP A 12 -14.23 5.23 -3.79
CA ASP A 12 -14.55 4.10 -4.64
C ASP A 12 -13.89 2.83 -4.09
N ILE A 13 -14.14 1.70 -4.77
CA ILE A 13 -13.56 0.41 -4.37
C ILE A 13 -12.02 0.39 -4.46
N CYS A 14 -11.43 1.16 -5.38
CA CYS A 14 -9.99 1.21 -5.59
C CYS A 14 -9.29 1.89 -4.40
N SER A 15 -9.77 3.07 -4.01
CA SER A 15 -9.28 3.81 -2.84
C SER A 15 -9.53 3.05 -1.53
N ALA A 16 -10.67 2.34 -1.39
CA ALA A 16 -10.94 1.48 -0.25
C ALA A 16 -9.99 0.28 -0.15
N GLN A 17 -9.68 -0.37 -1.27
CA GLN A 17 -8.68 -1.44 -1.32
C GLN A 17 -7.30 -0.93 -0.88
N TRP A 18 -6.84 0.20 -1.43
CA TRP A 18 -5.53 0.75 -1.08
C TRP A 18 -5.47 1.16 0.39
N LEU A 19 -6.54 1.74 0.94
CA LEU A 19 -6.63 2.03 2.36
C LEU A 19 -6.43 0.76 3.20
N LEU A 20 -7.13 -0.33 2.87
CA LEU A 20 -6.98 -1.60 3.60
C LEU A 20 -5.55 -2.16 3.52
N LEU A 21 -4.94 -2.16 2.33
CA LEU A 21 -3.56 -2.64 2.14
C LEU A 21 -2.57 -1.80 2.97
N TRP A 22 -2.70 -0.47 2.90
CA TRP A 22 -1.84 0.45 3.62
C TRP A 22 -1.99 0.36 5.13
N THR A 23 -3.22 0.36 5.64
CA THR A 23 -3.48 0.22 7.08
C THR A 23 -2.95 -1.12 7.59
N THR A 24 -3.16 -2.21 6.84
CA THR A 24 -2.65 -3.54 7.22
C THR A 24 -1.11 -3.54 7.34
N ALA A 25 -0.41 -2.97 6.36
CA ALA A 25 1.04 -2.88 6.39
C ALA A 25 1.55 -1.94 7.50
N ALA A 26 0.95 -0.75 7.60
CA ALA A 26 1.37 0.27 8.56
C ALA A 26 1.17 -0.17 10.01
N TYR A 27 0.16 -1.01 10.27
CA TYR A 27 -0.12 -1.52 11.61
C TYR A 27 0.59 -2.84 11.95
N ALA A 28 1.21 -3.51 10.98
CA ALA A 28 2.06 -4.68 11.23
C ALA A 28 3.18 -4.39 12.25
N PRO A 29 3.63 -5.41 13.02
CA PRO A 29 4.83 -5.28 13.85
C PRO A 29 6.05 -4.90 13.00
N GLU A 30 7.01 -4.16 13.58
CA GLU A 30 8.25 -3.85 12.86
C GLU A 30 9.01 -5.13 12.47
N HIS A 31 8.98 -6.13 13.35
CA HIS A 31 9.54 -7.47 13.12
C HIS A 31 8.48 -8.51 13.49
N PRO A 32 7.60 -8.90 12.54
CA PRO A 32 6.53 -9.85 12.84
C PRO A 32 7.08 -11.22 13.20
N ALA A 33 6.41 -11.93 14.11
CA ALA A 33 6.68 -13.32 14.43
C ALA A 33 6.37 -14.24 13.23
N LYS A 34 6.81 -15.50 13.27
CA LYS A 34 6.72 -16.41 12.11
C LYS A 34 5.28 -16.64 11.63
N ASP A 35 4.34 -16.76 12.55
CA ASP A 35 2.92 -16.89 12.28
C ASP A 35 2.33 -15.60 11.69
N GLU A 36 2.70 -14.44 12.21
CA GLU A 36 2.33 -13.14 11.66
C GLU A 36 2.90 -12.93 10.24
N GLN A 37 4.15 -13.33 10.01
CA GLN A 37 4.75 -13.30 8.67
C GLN A 37 3.99 -14.21 7.70
N ALA A 38 3.62 -15.42 8.11
CA ALA A 38 2.84 -16.32 7.27
C ALA A 38 1.45 -15.75 6.94
N ALA A 39 0.81 -15.08 7.91
CA ALA A 39 -0.46 -14.38 7.71
C ALA A 39 -0.30 -13.20 6.73
N LEU A 40 0.74 -12.38 6.89
CA LEU A 40 1.03 -11.25 6.00
C LEU A 40 1.39 -11.72 4.58
N ASP A 41 2.23 -12.74 4.42
CA ASP A 41 2.58 -13.30 3.09
C ASP A 41 1.33 -13.85 2.40
N THR A 42 0.48 -14.54 3.15
CA THR A 42 -0.79 -15.06 2.62
C THR A 42 -1.72 -13.92 2.23
N PHE A 43 -1.88 -12.92 3.09
CA PHE A 43 -2.73 -11.77 2.83
C PHE A 43 -2.26 -11.03 1.57
N PHE A 44 -1.04 -10.51 1.55
CA PHE A 44 -0.55 -9.72 0.41
C PHE A 44 -0.30 -10.56 -0.85
N GLY A 45 0.09 -11.83 -0.71
CA GLY A 45 0.36 -12.72 -1.84
C GLY A 45 -0.90 -13.30 -2.50
N LYS A 46 -2.05 -13.31 -1.80
CA LYS A 46 -3.31 -13.89 -2.32
C LYS A 46 -4.48 -12.90 -2.34
N PHE A 47 -4.28 -11.65 -1.92
CA PHE A 47 -5.32 -10.63 -1.98
C PHE A 47 -5.84 -10.48 -3.42
N GLN A 48 -7.16 -10.55 -3.58
CA GLN A 48 -7.79 -10.38 -4.88
C GLN A 48 -7.93 -8.89 -5.19
N ASP A 49 -7.53 -8.49 -6.40
CA ASP A 49 -7.74 -7.11 -6.84
C ASP A 49 -9.24 -6.81 -7.00
N LEU A 50 -9.73 -5.92 -6.15
CA LEU A 50 -11.09 -5.40 -6.13
C LEU A 50 -11.24 -4.22 -7.10
N CYS A 51 -10.15 -3.48 -7.36
CA CYS A 51 -10.10 -2.44 -8.36
C CYS A 51 -10.02 -3.06 -9.76
N ARG A 52 -11.16 -3.25 -10.44
CA ARG A 52 -11.21 -3.96 -11.74
C ARG A 52 -11.44 -3.06 -12.95
N GLU A 53 -11.76 -1.80 -12.73
CA GLU A 53 -12.11 -0.84 -13.77
C GLU A 53 -11.35 0.48 -13.58
N GLY A 54 -11.34 1.30 -14.63
CA GLY A 54 -10.66 2.59 -14.65
C GLY A 54 -9.13 2.50 -14.84
N PRO A 55 -8.42 3.64 -14.72
CA PRO A 55 -6.99 3.73 -15.01
C PRO A 55 -6.10 2.92 -14.04
N TYR A 56 -6.66 2.45 -12.93
CA TYR A 56 -5.96 1.66 -11.91
C TYR A 56 -6.40 0.19 -11.87
N ALA A 57 -7.16 -0.26 -12.88
CA ALA A 57 -7.67 -1.61 -12.94
C ALA A 57 -6.56 -2.67 -12.83
N ASN A 58 -6.75 -3.63 -11.92
CA ASN A 58 -5.85 -4.74 -11.66
C ASN A 58 -4.43 -4.33 -11.24
N CYS A 59 -4.28 -3.11 -10.71
CA CYS A 59 -2.99 -2.53 -10.34
C CYS A 59 -2.20 -3.41 -9.35
N PHE A 60 -2.83 -3.88 -8.27
CA PHE A 60 -2.15 -4.66 -7.24
C PHE A 60 -1.73 -6.03 -7.78
N LYS A 61 -2.62 -6.70 -8.53
CA LYS A 61 -2.31 -7.97 -9.18
C LYS A 61 -1.13 -7.82 -10.15
N GLN A 62 -1.10 -6.76 -10.94
CA GLN A 62 -0.02 -6.53 -11.88
C GLN A 62 1.30 -6.18 -11.15
N ALA A 63 1.24 -5.45 -10.03
CA ALA A 63 2.43 -5.20 -9.21
C ALA A 63 3.02 -6.49 -8.64
N LEU A 64 2.19 -7.45 -8.22
CA LEU A 64 2.65 -8.78 -7.80
C LEU A 64 3.32 -9.56 -8.93
N GLN A 65 2.85 -9.39 -10.18
CA GLN A 65 3.46 -10.02 -11.36
C GLN A 65 4.82 -9.39 -11.69
N ASP A 66 4.92 -8.06 -11.60
CA ASP A 66 6.11 -7.30 -11.96
C ASP A 66 7.22 -7.40 -10.89
N PHE A 67 6.84 -7.40 -9.61
CA PHE A 67 7.78 -7.29 -8.48
C PHE A 67 7.86 -8.55 -7.60
N GLY A 68 7.00 -9.54 -7.82
CA GLY A 68 6.82 -10.65 -6.89
C GLY A 68 6.11 -10.24 -5.61
N ARG A 69 6.04 -11.16 -4.63
CA ARG A 69 5.42 -10.88 -3.33
C ARG A 69 6.26 -9.90 -2.51
N PRO A 70 5.63 -9.02 -1.70
CA PRO A 70 6.38 -8.19 -0.76
C PRO A 70 7.14 -9.05 0.24
N SER A 71 8.32 -8.59 0.66
CA SER A 71 8.93 -9.12 1.86
C SER A 71 8.11 -8.71 3.09
N VAL A 72 7.85 -9.68 3.95
CA VAL A 72 7.11 -9.52 5.21
C VAL A 72 8.02 -9.63 6.44
N ALA A 73 9.35 -9.65 6.23
CA ALA A 73 10.33 -9.73 7.31
C ALA A 73 10.33 -8.47 8.21
N SER A 74 9.88 -7.33 7.66
CA SER A 74 9.64 -6.12 8.44
C SER A 74 8.49 -5.28 7.90
N ARG A 75 7.85 -4.51 8.77
CA ARG A 75 6.89 -3.47 8.36
C ARG A 75 7.49 -2.52 7.32
N ARG A 76 8.75 -2.12 7.52
CA ARG A 76 9.46 -1.22 6.60
C ARG A 76 9.49 -1.76 5.18
N GLU A 77 9.92 -3.01 5.02
CA GLU A 77 10.03 -3.63 3.70
C GLU A 77 8.65 -3.74 3.02
N LEU A 78 7.64 -4.17 3.79
CA LEU A 78 6.27 -4.29 3.31
C LEU A 78 5.69 -2.94 2.84
N MET A 79 5.86 -1.88 3.65
CA MET A 79 5.38 -0.53 3.30
C MET A 79 6.13 0.06 2.10
N LEU A 80 7.44 -0.17 1.99
CA LEU A 80 8.21 0.30 0.83
C LEU A 80 7.80 -0.43 -0.45
N TRP A 81 7.55 -1.74 -0.37
CA TRP A 81 7.01 -2.50 -1.50
C TRP A 81 5.64 -1.98 -1.95
N LEU A 82 4.72 -1.71 -1.00
CA LEU A 82 3.41 -1.13 -1.34
C LEU A 82 3.53 0.24 -2.01
N CYS A 83 4.45 1.08 -1.56
CA CYS A 83 4.70 2.36 -2.21
C CYS A 83 5.17 2.18 -3.66
N MET A 84 6.09 1.24 -3.90
CA MET A 84 6.56 0.94 -5.26
C MET A 84 5.44 0.37 -6.14
N ALA A 85 4.60 -0.50 -5.58
CA ALA A 85 3.43 -1.06 -6.25
C ALA A 85 2.43 0.03 -6.69
N GLU A 86 2.03 0.93 -5.78
CA GLU A 86 1.11 2.03 -6.09
C GLU A 86 1.73 3.01 -7.10
N ASN A 87 3.01 3.36 -6.94
CA ASN A 87 3.73 4.23 -7.87
C ASN A 87 3.83 3.67 -9.28
N ARG A 88 4.01 2.36 -9.41
CA ARG A 88 4.01 1.69 -10.71
C ARG A 88 2.68 1.93 -11.43
N CYS A 89 1.57 1.93 -10.72
CA CYS A 89 0.26 2.19 -11.29
C CYS A 89 0.00 3.67 -11.56
N LEU A 90 0.41 4.56 -10.66
CA LEU A 90 0.39 6.01 -10.90
C LEU A 90 1.13 6.35 -12.20
N LYS A 91 2.33 5.78 -12.39
CA LYS A 91 3.12 5.97 -13.60
C LYS A 91 2.40 5.47 -14.86
N GLN A 92 1.75 4.30 -14.81
CA GLN A 92 0.98 3.78 -15.94
C GLN A 92 -0.25 4.62 -16.26
N ALA A 93 -0.89 5.20 -15.25
CA ALA A 93 -2.00 6.13 -15.40
C ALA A 93 -1.56 7.54 -15.85
N GLY A 94 -0.26 7.80 -16.05
CA GLY A 94 0.26 9.12 -16.40
C GLY A 94 0.19 10.13 -15.25
N LEU A 95 0.11 9.66 -14.01
CA LEU A 95 -0.04 10.48 -12.82
C LEU A 95 1.29 10.61 -12.04
N PRO A 96 1.45 11.68 -11.25
CA PRO A 96 2.67 11.88 -10.46
C PRO A 96 2.90 10.75 -9.45
N THR A 97 4.11 10.22 -9.41
CA THR A 97 4.52 9.25 -8.39
C THR A 97 4.81 9.94 -7.06
N LYS A 98 4.60 9.21 -5.96
CA LYS A 98 4.88 9.66 -4.60
C LYS A 98 6.29 9.25 -4.17
N ARG A 99 6.84 9.95 -3.17
CA ARG A 99 8.14 9.59 -2.60
C ARG A 99 8.00 8.41 -1.64
N CYS A 100 8.73 7.33 -1.89
CA CYS A 100 8.75 6.16 -1.01
C CYS A 100 9.77 6.33 0.14
N ARG A 101 9.53 7.30 1.03
CA ARG A 101 10.35 7.48 2.23
C ARG A 101 9.61 6.90 3.43
N TYR A 102 10.18 5.88 4.07
CA TYR A 102 9.53 5.17 5.18
C TYR A 102 9.01 6.10 6.29
N THR A 103 9.76 7.14 6.67
CA THR A 103 9.31 8.11 7.68
C THR A 103 8.10 8.94 7.25
N GLU A 104 7.97 9.27 5.96
CA GLU A 104 6.78 9.96 5.41
C GLU A 104 5.58 9.01 5.37
N LEU A 105 5.80 7.76 4.95
CA LEU A 105 4.75 6.73 4.92
C LEU A 105 4.22 6.42 6.32
N MET A 106 5.09 6.34 7.32
CA MET A 106 4.70 6.12 8.71
C MET A 106 3.95 7.32 9.29
N GLY A 107 4.33 8.55 8.91
CA GLY A 107 3.56 9.75 9.21
C GLY A 107 2.13 9.59 8.71
N ARG A 108 1.97 9.39 7.40
CA ARG A 108 0.68 9.29 6.72
C ARG A 108 -0.23 8.14 7.18
N TRP A 109 0.33 6.96 7.45
CA TRP A 109 -0.45 5.72 7.57
C TRP A 109 -0.51 5.13 8.99
N ARG A 110 0.26 5.65 9.96
CA ARG A 110 0.31 5.07 11.32
C ARG A 110 0.31 6.09 12.45
N TYR A 111 1.16 7.12 12.38
CA TYR A 111 1.33 8.05 13.49
C TYR A 111 0.13 9.01 13.62
N PRO A 112 -0.04 9.67 14.77
CA PRO A 112 -1.25 10.42 15.06
C PRO A 112 -1.18 11.81 14.43
N ASP A 113 -1.22 11.87 13.10
CA ASP A 113 -1.81 13.01 12.38
C ASP A 113 -3.34 12.86 12.23
N GLY A 114 -3.91 11.83 12.87
CA GLY A 114 -5.33 11.74 13.16
C GLY A 114 -6.18 11.36 11.96
N TYR A 115 -5.87 10.23 11.32
CA TYR A 115 -6.79 9.63 10.36
C TYR A 115 -7.01 8.13 10.62
N LEU A 116 -8.22 7.58 10.47
CA LEU A 116 -9.43 8.05 9.75
C LEU A 116 -10.00 9.44 10.05
#